data_AF-A0A964PWK7-F1
#
_entry.id   AF-A0A964PWK7-F1
#
_cell.length_a   1.000
_cell.length_b   1.000
_cell.length_c   1.000
_cell.angle_alpha   90.00
_cell.angle_beta   90.00
_cell.angle_gamma   90.00
#
_symmetry.space_group_name_H-M   'P 1'
#
loop_
_entity.id
_entity.type
_entity.pdbx_description
1 polymer ?
#
loop_
_entity_poly.entity_id
_entity_poly.type
_entity_poly.pdbx_seq_one_letter_code
_entity_poly.pdbx_strand_id
1 'polypeptide(L)'
;MFKTLRGRIITTVILVAVAVWQLFAHRQETGDWLKLGLDLQGGMHLVLEVDDPDGTMTSEARADMIERVEMIIRTRIDEFGVDEPLIQRVGSERLIVELAGVTDEEQAKGIVTRNAFLEFKLVQPTAEMEASLTRVDRAIVVALGVDSIRAIRAMGRAVEERGETVEDILFRQTDSTVVDSTSSAATAAADSAQAADDALRPFSSLLGYGDIPGTFMVDAQDVPEAQYFLSLPEVQRSLPRDIALHWGTDIVPRGVRTYRQLYVLTEEAFLTGDQLETATAERDPQFNQSIVRFELSRAGGREFSRFSGSNIGNYLAIVLDGQVMSAPVIQARIGALGQIEMGQGTPLEEARDLALVLRAGALPARINIIEERTVGPSLGQDSIDQGVLAGVVGTLIVVVMMIGYYRMAGTLAVGALGVYVLLILGGMAAMDATLTLPGMAGIILSIGMAVDANVLIFERIREELEAGRATRTAVDEGFVNALSAIVDSNITTLITGLVLYQFGTGPVRGFAVTLSIGIIASFVSAIYVTKTFFLIYLMGKKASDPISI
;
A
#
# COMPACT_ATOMS: atom_id res chain seq x y z
N MET A 1 7.41 0.86 52.86
CA MET A 1 7.21 2.07 52.03
C MET A 1 5.74 2.29 51.64
N PHE A 2 4.98 1.26 51.25
CA PHE A 2 3.58 1.41 50.75
C PHE A 2 2.46 1.58 51.81
N LYS A 3 2.73 1.34 53.10
CA LYS A 3 1.71 1.46 54.17
C LYS A 3 1.59 2.86 54.77
N THR A 4 2.61 3.71 54.62
CA THR A 4 2.59 5.06 55.19
C THR A 4 2.04 6.06 54.18
N LEU A 5 1.24 7.01 54.64
CA LEU A 5 0.60 8.01 53.78
C LEU A 5 1.62 8.79 52.94
N ARG A 6 2.74 9.20 53.55
CA ARG A 6 3.83 9.90 52.85
C ARG A 6 4.41 9.06 51.71
N GLY A 7 4.57 7.75 51.92
CA GLY A 7 5.01 6.83 50.88
C GLY A 7 4.02 6.77 49.72
N ARG A 8 2.71 6.73 50.00
CA ARG A 8 1.67 6.70 48.96
C ARG A 8 1.62 7.96 48.11
N ILE A 9 1.76 9.12 48.73
CA ILE A 9 1.80 10.40 48.02
C ILE A 9 3.02 10.44 47.11
N ILE A 10 4.20 10.09 47.62
CA ILE A 10 5.44 10.06 46.83
C ILE A 10 5.29 9.11 45.64
N THR A 11 4.79 7.90 45.85
CA THR A 11 4.57 6.94 44.75
C THR A 11 3.61 7.47 43.70
N THR A 12 2.53 8.14 44.11
CA THR A 12 1.54 8.72 43.17
C THR A 12 2.18 9.84 42.34
N VAL A 13 2.96 10.72 42.97
CA VAL A 13 3.68 11.80 42.28
C VAL A 13 4.72 11.24 41.32
N ILE A 14 5.46 10.20 41.71
CA ILE A 14 6.42 9.51 40.84
C ILE A 14 5.70 8.89 39.63
N LEU A 15 4.58 8.21 39.85
CA LEU A 15 3.78 7.63 38.77
C LEU A 15 3.33 8.67 37.75
N VAL A 16 2.82 9.82 38.22
CA VAL A 16 2.43 10.94 37.35
C VAL A 16 3.65 11.51 36.63
N ALA A 17 4.76 11.72 37.33
CA ALA A 17 5.98 12.26 36.73
C ALA A 17 6.54 11.34 35.62
N VAL A 18 6.53 10.02 35.86
CA VAL A 18 6.94 9.03 34.85
C VAL A 18 6.00 9.05 33.65
N ALA A 19 4.68 9.06 33.87
CA ALA A 19 3.71 9.10 32.78
C ALA A 19 3.84 10.36 31.92
N VAL A 20 4.00 11.54 32.55
CA VAL A 20 4.23 12.81 31.86
C VAL A 20 5.57 12.80 31.12
N TRP A 21 6.63 12.28 31.74
CA TRP A 21 7.94 12.18 31.11
C TRP A 21 7.89 11.30 29.85
N GLN A 22 7.23 10.14 29.91
CA GLN A 22 7.05 9.26 28.75
C GLN A 22 6.31 9.95 27.61
N LEU A 23 5.26 10.72 27.93
CA LEU A 23 4.49 11.51 26.96
C LEU A 23 5.36 12.56 26.24
N PHE A 24 6.23 13.24 26.98
CA PHE A 24 7.16 14.22 26.42
C PHE A 24 8.32 13.58 25.66
N ALA A 25 8.83 12.44 26.14
CA ALA A 25 9.89 11.70 25.47
C ALA A 25 9.43 11.21 24.10
N HIS A 26 8.24 10.58 24.05
CA HIS A 26 7.64 10.15 22.80
C HIS A 26 7.44 11.32 21.83
N ARG A 27 6.89 12.45 22.30
CA ARG A 27 6.74 13.65 21.44
C ARG A 27 8.06 14.17 20.86
N GLN A 28 9.16 14.04 21.60
CA GLN A 28 10.47 14.46 21.12
C GLN A 28 11.02 13.54 20.02
N GLU A 29 10.64 12.27 20.02
CA GLU A 29 11.08 11.26 19.06
C GLU A 29 10.18 11.22 17.80
N THR A 30 8.85 11.18 17.97
CA THR A 30 7.87 10.99 16.88
C THR A 30 7.23 12.30 16.39
N GLY A 31 7.45 13.43 17.07
CA GLY A 31 6.84 14.73 16.73
C GLY A 31 5.37 14.88 17.17
N ASP A 32 4.65 13.78 17.37
CA ASP A 32 3.27 13.74 17.87
C ASP A 32 3.17 13.15 19.29
N TRP A 33 2.06 13.41 19.99
CA TRP A 33 1.87 12.96 21.38
C TRP A 33 1.64 11.45 21.50
N LEU A 34 1.03 10.85 20.49
CA LEU A 34 0.73 9.42 20.39
C LEU A 34 0.83 9.01 18.93
N LYS A 35 1.27 7.78 18.69
CA LYS A 35 1.19 7.16 17.37
C LYS A 35 -0.27 6.99 16.96
N LEU A 36 -0.69 7.58 15.85
CA LEU A 36 -2.05 7.45 15.33
C LEU A 36 -2.12 6.28 14.34
N GLY A 37 -3.27 5.62 14.26
CA GLY A 37 -3.52 4.54 13.31
C GLY A 37 -4.04 5.05 11.96
N LEU A 38 -4.06 4.16 10.98
CA LEU A 38 -4.53 4.42 9.62
C LEU A 38 -5.93 5.07 9.56
N ASP A 39 -6.85 4.60 10.41
CA ASP A 39 -8.21 5.13 10.48
C ASP A 39 -8.28 6.62 10.90
N LEU A 40 -7.23 7.14 11.54
CA LEU A 40 -7.16 8.51 12.04
C LEU A 40 -6.26 9.42 11.19
N GLN A 41 -5.15 8.90 10.67
CA GLN A 41 -4.24 9.67 9.80
C GLN A 41 -4.66 9.64 8.33
N GLY A 42 -5.50 8.68 7.95
CA GLY A 42 -5.71 8.33 6.55
C GLY A 42 -4.53 7.54 5.98
N GLY A 43 -4.77 6.91 4.84
CA GLY A 43 -3.82 6.08 4.12
C GLY A 43 -4.46 4.81 3.57
N MET A 44 -3.62 3.88 3.16
CA MET A 44 -4.00 2.72 2.35
C MET A 44 -3.71 1.40 3.08
N HIS A 45 -4.66 0.46 3.00
CA HIS A 45 -4.55 -0.92 3.47
C HIS A 45 -4.70 -1.86 2.28
N LEU A 46 -3.64 -2.63 2.00
CA LEU A 46 -3.57 -3.59 0.90
C LEU A 46 -3.40 -5.00 1.48
N VAL A 47 -4.24 -5.93 1.04
CA VAL A 47 -4.04 -7.37 1.25
C VAL A 47 -3.56 -7.97 -0.05
N LEU A 48 -2.32 -8.44 -0.03
CA LEU A 48 -1.59 -8.96 -1.17
C LEU A 48 -1.48 -10.49 -1.08
N GLU A 49 -1.60 -11.16 -2.22
CA GLU A 49 -1.39 -12.60 -2.37
C GLU A 49 -0.46 -12.86 -3.56
N VAL A 50 0.44 -13.83 -3.41
CA VAL A 50 1.33 -14.25 -4.50
C VAL A 50 0.52 -15.02 -5.55
N ASP A 51 0.59 -14.57 -6.80
CA ASP A 51 -0.06 -15.19 -7.95
C ASP A 51 0.56 -16.59 -8.21
N ASP A 52 -0.26 -17.63 -8.16
CA ASP A 52 0.10 -19.01 -8.50
C ASP A 52 -0.95 -19.59 -9.47
N PRO A 53 -0.86 -19.25 -10.77
CA PRO A 53 -1.87 -19.65 -11.75
C PRO A 53 -1.94 -21.16 -11.97
N ASP A 54 -0.84 -21.89 -11.75
CA ASP A 54 -0.77 -23.33 -11.96
C ASP A 54 -1.09 -24.12 -10.67
N GLY A 55 -1.18 -23.45 -9.51
CA GLY A 55 -1.42 -24.07 -8.20
C GLY A 55 -0.33 -25.08 -7.82
N THR A 56 0.87 -24.93 -8.38
CA THR A 56 1.95 -25.91 -8.25
C THR A 56 2.92 -25.58 -7.12
N MET A 57 2.79 -24.40 -6.50
CA MET A 57 3.69 -24.00 -5.43
C MET A 57 3.40 -24.80 -4.15
N THR A 58 4.45 -25.38 -3.58
CA THR A 58 4.34 -25.96 -2.24
C THR A 58 4.13 -24.85 -1.21
N SER A 59 3.52 -25.18 -0.07
CA SER A 59 3.32 -24.22 1.02
C SER A 59 4.63 -23.61 1.53
N GLU A 60 5.73 -24.37 1.48
CA GLU A 60 7.08 -23.90 1.80
C GLU A 60 7.60 -22.89 0.76
N ALA A 61 7.46 -23.21 -0.54
CA ALA A 61 7.87 -22.29 -1.61
C ALA A 61 7.06 -20.99 -1.59
N ARG A 62 5.76 -21.06 -1.28
CA ARG A 62 4.89 -19.88 -1.13
C ARG A 62 5.31 -19.01 0.06
N ALA A 63 5.64 -19.62 1.20
CA ALA A 63 6.13 -18.88 2.37
C ALA A 63 7.48 -18.16 2.08
N ASP A 64 8.41 -18.85 1.43
CA ASP A 64 9.70 -18.28 1.02
C ASP A 64 9.54 -17.13 -0.01
N MET A 65 8.57 -17.25 -0.93
CA MET A 65 8.25 -16.16 -1.86
C MET A 65 7.71 -14.94 -1.13
N ILE A 66 6.78 -15.14 -0.19
CA ILE A 66 6.22 -14.05 0.61
C ILE A 66 7.30 -13.36 1.44
N GLU A 67 8.28 -14.09 1.97
CA GLU A 67 9.41 -13.50 2.68
C GLU A 67 10.27 -12.60 1.77
N ARG A 68 10.56 -13.04 0.55
CA ARG A 68 11.27 -12.22 -0.44
C ARG A 68 10.47 -11.00 -0.85
N VAL A 69 9.17 -11.18 -1.10
CA VAL A 69 8.23 -10.10 -1.43
C VAL A 69 8.15 -9.09 -0.28
N GLU A 70 8.05 -9.53 0.97
CA GLU A 70 8.04 -8.67 2.15
C GLU A 70 9.30 -7.79 2.20
N MET A 71 10.48 -8.38 1.98
CA MET A 71 11.75 -7.66 1.99
C MET A 71 11.81 -6.56 0.91
N ILE A 72 11.37 -6.89 -0.31
CA ILE A 72 11.38 -5.93 -1.43
C ILE A 72 10.35 -4.83 -1.20
N ILE A 73 9.12 -5.17 -0.81
CA ILE A 73 8.06 -4.19 -0.53
C ILE A 73 8.48 -3.26 0.61
N ARG A 74 9.10 -3.79 1.67
CA ARG A 74 9.66 -2.98 2.76
C ARG A 74 10.68 -1.97 2.23
N THR A 75 11.65 -2.45 1.44
CA THR A 75 12.68 -1.59 0.85
C THR A 75 12.07 -0.50 -0.06
N ARG A 76 11.05 -0.83 -0.85
CA ARG A 76 10.35 0.14 -1.71
C ARG A 76 9.61 1.19 -0.93
N ILE A 77 8.91 0.80 0.13
CA ILE A 77 8.14 1.72 0.95
C ILE A 77 9.07 2.63 1.76
N ASP A 78 10.16 2.09 2.30
CA ASP A 78 11.19 2.85 2.98
C ASP A 78 11.81 3.91 2.03
N GLU A 79 12.08 3.55 0.78
CA GLU A 79 12.58 4.47 -0.25
C GLU A 79 11.52 5.45 -0.77
N PHE A 80 10.23 5.09 -0.70
CA PHE A 80 9.13 5.99 -1.01
C PHE A 80 8.97 7.06 0.07
N GLY A 81 9.52 6.83 1.26
CA GLY A 81 9.50 7.77 2.37
C GLY A 81 8.17 7.79 3.11
N VAL A 82 7.46 6.65 3.16
CA VAL A 82 6.26 6.52 3.99
C VAL A 82 6.70 6.45 5.45
N ASP A 83 6.16 7.35 6.26
CA ASP A 83 6.36 7.32 7.70
C ASP A 83 5.59 6.11 8.28
N GLU A 84 6.35 5.16 8.84
CA GLU A 84 5.83 4.04 9.64
C GLU A 84 4.93 3.00 8.93
N PRO A 85 5.39 2.32 7.87
CA PRO A 85 4.60 1.29 7.21
C PRO A 85 4.41 0.03 8.06
N LEU A 86 3.18 -0.50 8.08
CA LEU A 86 2.87 -1.77 8.73
C LEU A 86 2.82 -2.87 7.69
N ILE A 87 3.86 -3.69 7.65
CA ILE A 87 3.93 -4.85 6.75
C ILE A 87 3.88 -6.11 7.62
N GLN A 88 2.82 -6.91 7.48
CA GLN A 88 2.59 -8.12 8.28
C GLN A 88 2.15 -9.28 7.42
N ARG A 89 2.75 -10.45 7.66
CA ARG A 89 2.30 -11.72 7.07
C ARG A 89 1.07 -12.24 7.81
N VAL A 90 0.04 -12.62 7.07
CA VAL A 90 -1.16 -13.27 7.62
C VAL A 90 -1.29 -14.68 7.06
N GLY A 91 -1.08 -15.66 7.94
CA GLY A 91 -0.98 -17.06 7.54
C GLY A 91 0.29 -17.33 6.72
N SER A 92 0.18 -18.22 5.73
CA SER A 92 1.28 -18.61 4.83
C SER A 92 1.10 -18.10 3.39
N GLU A 93 0.07 -17.27 3.14
CA GLU A 93 -0.38 -16.96 1.77
C GLU A 93 -0.57 -15.47 1.51
N ARG A 94 -0.74 -14.66 2.56
CA ARG A 94 -1.10 -13.25 2.44
C ARG A 94 -0.12 -12.33 3.13
N LEU A 95 0.07 -11.17 2.53
CA LEU A 95 0.84 -10.06 3.06
C LEU A 95 -0.07 -8.85 3.18
N ILE A 96 -0.22 -8.33 4.40
CA ILE A 96 -0.92 -7.07 4.66
C ILE A 96 0.11 -5.95 4.66
N VAL A 97 -0.19 -4.90 3.90
CA VAL A 97 0.61 -3.68 3.80
C VAL A 97 -0.29 -2.50 4.14
N GLU A 98 0.04 -1.79 5.21
CA GLU A 98 -0.63 -0.55 5.58
C GLU A 98 0.34 0.62 5.45
N LEU A 99 -0.04 1.62 4.68
CA LEU A 99 0.72 2.83 4.44
C LEU A 99 -0.06 4.02 4.99
N ALA A 100 0.39 4.56 6.12
CA ALA A 100 -0.21 5.74 6.72
C ALA A 100 0.27 7.02 6.03
N GLY A 101 -0.57 8.05 5.98
CA GLY A 101 -0.17 9.38 5.51
C GLY A 101 0.12 9.51 4.01
N VAL A 102 -0.13 8.45 3.22
CA VAL A 102 0.01 8.49 1.76
C VAL A 102 -1.06 9.40 1.16
N THR A 103 -0.63 10.39 0.38
CA THR A 103 -1.54 11.36 -0.28
C THR A 103 -1.93 10.90 -1.69
N ASP A 104 -1.01 10.24 -2.41
CA ASP A 104 -1.27 9.68 -3.74
C ASP A 104 -1.34 8.15 -3.66
N GLU A 105 -2.57 7.65 -3.62
CA GLU A 105 -2.91 6.24 -3.45
C GLU A 105 -2.48 5.40 -4.66
N GLU A 106 -2.72 5.93 -5.87
CA GLU A 106 -2.42 5.24 -7.14
C GLU A 106 -0.91 5.09 -7.33
N GLN A 107 -0.14 6.14 -7.00
CA GLN A 107 1.32 6.09 -7.05
C GLN A 107 1.88 5.06 -6.06
N ALA A 108 1.43 5.10 -4.81
CA ALA A 108 1.90 4.17 -3.78
C ALA A 108 1.53 2.71 -4.12
N LYS A 109 0.33 2.49 -4.65
CA LYS A 109 -0.11 1.18 -5.15
C LYS A 109 0.75 0.70 -6.29
N GLY A 110 1.08 1.58 -7.24
CA GLY A 110 2.00 1.29 -8.33
C GLY A 110 3.37 0.84 -7.81
N ILE A 111 3.94 1.53 -6.83
CA ILE A 111 5.24 1.18 -6.23
C ILE A 111 5.21 -0.20 -5.55
N VAL A 112 4.14 -0.52 -4.82
CA VAL A 112 4.00 -1.81 -4.12
C VAL A 112 3.77 -2.97 -5.09
N THR A 113 3.02 -2.76 -6.17
CA THR A 113 2.60 -3.84 -7.08
C THR A 113 3.47 -4.03 -8.32
N ARG A 114 4.25 -3.02 -8.74
CA ARG A 114 5.06 -3.09 -9.96
C ARG A 114 6.13 -4.18 -9.87
N ASN A 115 6.22 -5.07 -10.84
CA ASN A 115 7.24 -6.12 -10.80
C ASN A 115 8.65 -5.53 -10.93
N ALA A 116 8.86 -4.63 -11.90
CA ALA A 116 10.13 -4.00 -12.24
C ALA A 116 11.25 -5.00 -12.56
N PHE A 117 10.92 -6.03 -13.34
CA PHE A 117 11.91 -6.94 -13.87
C PHE A 117 12.68 -6.27 -15.00
N LEU A 118 13.91 -5.85 -14.71
CA LEU A 118 14.81 -5.21 -15.66
C LEU A 118 15.71 -6.25 -16.34
N GLU A 119 15.75 -6.21 -17.67
CA GLU A 119 16.58 -7.07 -18.50
C GLU A 119 17.35 -6.25 -19.55
N PHE A 120 18.59 -6.64 -19.80
CA PHE A 120 19.39 -6.12 -20.90
C PHE A 120 19.51 -7.19 -21.97
N LYS A 121 19.01 -6.88 -23.17
CA LYS A 121 18.95 -7.82 -24.30
C LYS A 121 19.57 -7.20 -25.55
N LEU A 122 20.13 -8.04 -26.43
CA LEU A 122 20.66 -7.57 -27.70
C LEU A 122 19.53 -7.49 -28.73
N VAL A 123 19.46 -6.41 -29.49
CA VAL A 123 18.56 -6.33 -30.63
C VAL A 123 19.15 -7.15 -31.78
N GLN A 124 18.36 -8.07 -32.30
CA GLN A 124 18.72 -8.92 -33.44
C GLN A 124 18.18 -8.33 -34.75
N PRO A 125 18.85 -8.55 -35.89
CA PRO A 125 18.35 -8.13 -37.19
C PRO A 125 16.98 -8.76 -37.52
N THR A 126 16.10 -7.99 -38.18
CA THR A 126 14.76 -8.47 -38.56
C THR A 126 14.80 -9.70 -39.47
N ALA A 127 15.88 -9.87 -40.25
CA ALA A 127 16.09 -11.00 -41.15
C ALA A 127 15.99 -12.37 -40.44
N GLU A 128 16.41 -12.46 -39.17
CA GLU A 128 16.33 -13.70 -38.40
C GLU A 128 14.87 -14.05 -38.06
N MET A 129 14.05 -13.02 -37.83
CA MET A 129 12.62 -13.17 -37.60
C MET A 129 11.84 -13.41 -38.89
N GLU A 130 12.21 -12.76 -39.99
CA GLU A 130 11.57 -12.88 -41.30
C GLU A 130 11.51 -14.33 -41.81
N ALA A 131 12.57 -15.10 -41.61
CA ALA A 131 12.61 -16.53 -41.95
C ALA A 131 11.55 -17.36 -41.19
N SER A 132 11.05 -16.83 -40.07
CA SER A 132 10.08 -17.47 -39.17
C SER A 132 8.67 -16.91 -39.31
N LEU A 133 8.49 -15.71 -39.88
CA LEU A 133 7.18 -15.08 -40.08
C LEU A 133 6.21 -15.97 -40.87
N THR A 134 6.69 -16.66 -41.90
CA THR A 134 5.83 -17.61 -42.66
C THR A 134 5.32 -18.77 -41.80
N ARG A 135 6.12 -19.22 -40.82
CA ARG A 135 5.70 -20.27 -39.87
C ARG A 135 4.71 -19.73 -38.85
N VAL A 136 4.92 -18.50 -38.37
CA VAL A 136 4.01 -17.78 -37.47
C VAL A 136 2.65 -17.56 -38.14
N ASP A 137 2.62 -17.02 -39.35
CA ASP A 137 1.38 -16.79 -40.12
C ASP A 137 0.60 -18.10 -40.31
N ARG A 138 1.29 -19.19 -40.66
CA ARG A 138 0.66 -20.50 -40.79
C ARG A 138 0.10 -21.01 -39.46
N ALA A 139 0.81 -20.81 -38.35
CA ALA A 139 0.34 -21.22 -37.03
C ALA A 139 -0.94 -20.47 -36.63
N ILE A 140 -1.02 -19.17 -36.93
CA ILE A 140 -2.22 -18.34 -36.68
C ILE A 140 -3.40 -18.84 -37.51
N VAL A 141 -3.18 -19.09 -38.82
CA VAL A 141 -4.23 -19.61 -39.70
C VAL A 141 -4.73 -20.99 -39.24
N VAL A 142 -3.85 -21.84 -38.72
CA VAL A 142 -4.22 -23.15 -38.18
C VAL A 142 -5.01 -23.03 -36.87
N ALA A 143 -4.62 -22.10 -35.99
CA ALA A 143 -5.25 -21.92 -34.68
C ALA A 143 -6.64 -21.27 -34.78
N LEU A 144 -6.78 -20.23 -35.60
CA LEU A 144 -8.01 -19.42 -35.68
C LEU A 144 -8.89 -19.79 -36.87
N GLY A 145 -8.32 -20.21 -38.00
CA GLY A 145 -9.02 -20.36 -39.28
C GLY A 145 -9.20 -19.04 -40.03
N VAL A 146 -9.28 -19.10 -41.37
CA VAL A 146 -9.30 -17.91 -42.24
C VAL A 146 -10.54 -17.03 -42.04
N ASP A 147 -11.68 -17.64 -41.69
CA ASP A 147 -12.96 -16.92 -41.53
C ASP A 147 -13.02 -16.08 -40.25
N SER A 148 -12.43 -16.57 -39.15
CA SER A 148 -12.34 -15.81 -37.89
C SER A 148 -11.33 -14.68 -37.98
N ILE A 149 -10.22 -14.88 -38.69
CA ILE A 149 -9.22 -13.84 -38.99
C ILE A 149 -9.87 -12.69 -39.78
N ARG A 150 -10.69 -13.02 -40.80
CA ARG A 150 -11.46 -12.00 -41.54
C ARG A 150 -12.46 -11.27 -40.64
N ALA A 151 -13.10 -11.97 -39.71
CA ALA A 151 -14.03 -11.36 -38.76
C ALA A 151 -13.33 -10.43 -37.76
N ILE A 152 -12.16 -10.80 -37.24
CA ILE A 152 -11.32 -9.98 -36.35
C ILE A 152 -10.89 -8.71 -37.08
N ARG A 153 -10.37 -8.84 -38.30
CA ARG A 153 -9.96 -7.69 -39.13
C ARG A 153 -11.13 -6.78 -39.53
N ALA A 154 -12.31 -7.34 -39.80
CA ALA A 154 -13.52 -6.57 -40.06
C ALA A 154 -14.02 -5.81 -38.83
N MET A 155 -13.86 -6.38 -37.62
CA MET A 155 -14.14 -5.67 -36.36
C MET A 155 -13.14 -4.54 -36.10
N GLY A 156 -11.84 -4.76 -36.38
CA GLY A 156 -10.81 -3.72 -36.28
C GLY A 156 -11.09 -2.52 -37.19
N ARG A 157 -11.43 -2.77 -38.46
CA ARG A 157 -11.80 -1.72 -39.43
C ARG A 157 -13.15 -1.05 -39.16
N ALA A 158 -14.12 -1.73 -38.52
CA ALA A 158 -15.38 -1.10 -38.13
C ALA A 158 -15.22 -0.01 -37.05
N VAL A 159 -14.07 0.03 -36.36
CA VAL A 159 -13.69 1.14 -35.47
C VAL A 159 -13.22 2.36 -36.27
N GLU A 160 -12.71 2.16 -37.50
CA GLU A 160 -12.24 3.20 -38.43
C GLU A 160 -13.39 4.07 -38.97
N GLU A 161 -14.57 3.48 -39.25
CA GLU A 161 -15.74 4.22 -39.79
C GLU A 161 -16.60 4.96 -38.75
N ARG A 162 -16.37 4.78 -37.45
CA ARG A 162 -17.13 5.49 -36.40
C ARG A 162 -16.57 6.87 -36.03
N GLY A 163 -15.56 7.34 -36.75
CA GLY A 163 -15.00 8.68 -36.64
C GLY A 163 -15.78 9.77 -37.36
N GLU A 164 -17.11 9.71 -37.42
CA GLU A 164 -17.94 10.79 -37.97
C GLU A 164 -18.75 11.47 -36.85
N THR A 165 -18.64 12.80 -36.78
CA THR A 165 -19.40 13.62 -35.82
C THR A 165 -20.89 13.52 -36.12
N VAL A 166 -21.70 13.39 -35.06
CA VAL A 166 -23.18 13.27 -35.10
C VAL A 166 -23.85 14.35 -35.97
N GLU A 167 -23.23 15.51 -36.15
CA GLU A 167 -23.71 16.59 -37.01
C GLU A 167 -23.69 16.26 -38.51
N ASP A 168 -22.75 15.47 -39.01
CA ASP A 168 -22.65 15.16 -40.45
C ASP A 168 -23.74 14.17 -40.91
N ILE A 169 -24.24 13.36 -39.96
CA ILE A 169 -25.35 12.41 -40.17
C ILE A 169 -26.71 13.15 -40.21
N LEU A 170 -26.84 14.26 -39.49
CA LEU A 170 -28.10 15.02 -39.36
C LEU A 170 -28.40 15.92 -40.57
N PHE A 171 -27.39 16.31 -41.35
CA PHE A 171 -27.53 17.30 -42.43
C PHE A 171 -27.33 16.77 -43.85
N ARG A 172 -27.20 15.46 -44.07
CA ARG A 172 -27.17 14.89 -45.42
C ARG A 172 -28.58 14.86 -46.03
N GLN A 173 -29.07 16.04 -46.37
CA GLN A 173 -30.27 16.25 -47.17
C GLN A 173 -30.01 15.71 -48.58
N THR A 174 -31.00 14.96 -49.06
CA THR A 174 -31.03 14.22 -50.31
C THR A 174 -30.62 15.07 -51.50
N ASP A 175 -29.47 14.73 -52.12
CA ASP A 175 -29.25 15.01 -53.53
C ASP A 175 -28.61 13.80 -54.20
N SER A 176 -29.47 13.08 -54.93
CA SER A 176 -29.09 12.00 -55.83
C SER A 176 -28.68 12.63 -57.17
N THR A 177 -27.38 12.81 -57.38
CA THR A 177 -26.85 12.99 -58.73
C THR A 177 -25.69 12.04 -58.99
N VAL A 178 -25.96 11.16 -59.95
CA VAL A 178 -25.06 10.20 -60.59
C VAL A 178 -23.78 10.89 -61.05
N VAL A 179 -22.63 10.42 -60.56
CA VAL A 179 -21.33 10.65 -61.20
C VAL A 179 -20.59 9.32 -61.33
N ASP A 180 -20.70 8.78 -62.54
CA ASP A 180 -19.75 7.95 -63.30
C ASP A 180 -18.81 7.02 -62.52
N SER A 181 -19.29 5.80 -62.24
CA SER A 181 -18.50 4.65 -61.80
C SER A 181 -17.96 3.87 -63.00
N THR A 182 -16.90 4.39 -63.63
CA THR A 182 -16.09 3.62 -64.61
C THR A 182 -14.59 3.58 -64.30
N SER A 183 -14.16 4.03 -63.13
CA SER A 183 -12.76 3.87 -62.64
C SER A 183 -12.60 2.94 -61.42
N SER A 184 -13.68 2.41 -60.83
CA SER A 184 -13.59 1.63 -59.56
C SER A 184 -13.52 0.10 -59.74
N ALA A 185 -13.60 -0.43 -60.97
CA ALA A 185 -13.59 -1.88 -61.20
C ALA A 185 -12.17 -2.49 -61.15
N ALA A 186 -11.13 -1.71 -61.47
CA ALA A 186 -9.74 -2.15 -61.38
C ALA A 186 -9.22 -2.12 -59.92
N THR A 187 -9.72 -1.20 -59.10
CA THR A 187 -9.39 -1.09 -57.67
C THR A 187 -10.09 -2.15 -56.82
N ALA A 188 -11.36 -2.49 -57.09
CA ALA A 188 -12.08 -3.52 -56.33
C ALA A 188 -11.57 -4.97 -56.56
N ALA A 189 -11.02 -5.27 -57.74
CA ALA A 189 -10.40 -6.56 -58.03
C ALA A 189 -8.99 -6.69 -57.44
N ALA A 190 -8.26 -5.58 -57.32
CA ALA A 190 -6.97 -5.52 -56.64
C ALA A 190 -7.13 -5.64 -55.11
N ASP A 191 -8.11 -4.93 -54.53
CA ASP A 191 -8.40 -4.99 -53.08
C ASP A 191 -8.89 -6.37 -52.62
N SER A 192 -9.64 -7.10 -53.45
CA SER A 192 -10.12 -8.46 -53.12
C SER A 192 -9.03 -9.53 -53.25
N ALA A 193 -8.08 -9.37 -54.18
CA ALA A 193 -6.91 -10.24 -54.30
C ALA A 193 -5.90 -9.99 -53.18
N GLN A 194 -5.66 -8.72 -52.84
CA GLN A 194 -4.78 -8.31 -51.74
C GLN A 194 -5.35 -8.71 -50.38
N ALA A 195 -6.66 -8.53 -50.15
CA ALA A 195 -7.33 -9.02 -48.95
C ALA A 195 -7.33 -10.56 -48.80
N ALA A 196 -7.26 -11.31 -49.90
CA ALA A 196 -7.15 -12.76 -49.87
C ALA A 196 -5.72 -13.24 -49.53
N ASP A 197 -4.69 -12.55 -50.01
CA ASP A 197 -3.28 -12.83 -49.68
C ASP A 197 -2.94 -12.38 -48.25
N ASP A 198 -3.48 -11.24 -47.81
CA ASP A 198 -3.36 -10.75 -46.43
C ASP A 198 -4.07 -11.65 -45.41
N ALA A 199 -5.06 -12.44 -45.84
CA ALA A 199 -5.72 -13.43 -44.99
C ALA A 199 -4.89 -14.71 -44.81
N LEU A 200 -3.92 -14.95 -45.70
CA LEU A 200 -2.92 -16.02 -45.60
C LEU A 200 -1.66 -15.57 -44.86
N ARG A 201 -1.52 -14.26 -44.60
CA ARG A 201 -0.42 -13.59 -43.89
C ARG A 201 -0.94 -12.66 -42.77
N PRO A 202 -1.68 -13.20 -41.79
CA PRO A 202 -2.41 -12.40 -40.82
C PRO A 202 -1.51 -11.51 -39.95
N PHE A 203 -0.30 -11.95 -39.60
CA PHE A 203 0.60 -11.22 -38.73
C PHE A 203 1.65 -10.45 -39.53
N SER A 204 2.27 -11.05 -40.56
CA SER A 204 3.29 -10.35 -41.34
C SER A 204 2.77 -9.16 -42.15
N SER A 205 1.48 -9.13 -42.51
CA SER A 205 0.86 -7.96 -43.15
C SER A 205 0.73 -6.74 -42.23
N LEU A 206 0.74 -6.94 -40.90
CA LEU A 206 0.69 -5.88 -39.90
C LEU A 206 2.07 -5.26 -39.62
N LEU A 207 3.15 -5.88 -40.12
CA LEU A 207 4.52 -5.46 -39.84
C LEU A 207 5.07 -4.59 -40.98
N GLY A 208 5.36 -3.34 -40.67
CA GLY A 208 6.26 -2.48 -41.44
C GLY A 208 7.69 -2.58 -40.94
N TYR A 209 8.67 -2.14 -41.76
CA TYR A 209 10.05 -1.99 -41.28
C TYR A 209 10.19 -0.72 -40.44
N GLY A 210 10.85 -0.85 -39.28
CA GLY A 210 11.14 0.28 -38.42
C GLY A 210 12.36 1.09 -38.83
N ASP A 211 12.50 2.26 -38.21
CA ASP A 211 13.65 3.16 -38.39
C ASP A 211 14.95 2.57 -37.84
N ILE A 212 14.83 1.66 -36.87
CA ILE A 212 15.94 1.02 -36.19
C ILE A 212 16.13 -0.40 -36.76
N PRO A 213 17.34 -0.79 -37.18
CA PRO A 213 17.64 -2.17 -37.54
C PRO A 213 17.23 -3.14 -36.44
N GLY A 214 16.45 -4.17 -36.78
CA GLY A 214 15.90 -5.11 -35.80
C GLY A 214 14.54 -4.73 -35.21
N THR A 215 13.90 -3.69 -35.75
CA THR A 215 12.53 -3.29 -35.36
C THR A 215 11.54 -3.42 -36.51
N PHE A 216 10.34 -3.88 -36.16
CA PHE A 216 9.15 -3.74 -36.99
C PHE A 216 8.31 -2.57 -36.45
N MET A 217 7.46 -1.99 -37.30
CA MET A 217 6.47 -0.98 -36.94
C MET A 217 5.09 -1.53 -37.20
N VAL A 218 4.22 -1.45 -36.20
CA VAL A 218 2.82 -1.85 -36.31
C VAL A 218 1.97 -0.60 -36.11
N ASP A 219 0.94 -0.43 -36.94
CA ASP A 219 -0.01 0.67 -36.76
C ASP A 219 -0.62 0.59 -35.36
N ALA A 220 -0.71 1.70 -34.64
CA ALA A 220 -1.19 1.74 -33.26
C ALA A 220 -2.58 1.11 -33.11
N GLN A 221 -3.40 1.15 -34.17
CA GLN A 221 -4.72 0.52 -34.21
C GLN A 221 -4.66 -1.02 -34.30
N ASP A 222 -3.62 -1.55 -34.94
CA ASP A 222 -3.43 -2.99 -35.19
C ASP A 222 -2.61 -3.67 -34.07
N VAL A 223 -2.03 -2.90 -33.13
CA VAL A 223 -1.27 -3.43 -31.99
C VAL A 223 -2.06 -4.44 -31.16
N PRO A 224 -3.34 -4.22 -30.79
CA PRO A 224 -4.11 -5.21 -30.03
C PRO A 224 -4.30 -6.53 -30.79
N GLU A 225 -4.49 -6.47 -32.12
CA GLU A 225 -4.60 -7.66 -32.96
C GLU A 225 -3.26 -8.42 -33.02
N ALA A 226 -2.16 -7.71 -33.24
CA ALA A 226 -0.82 -8.28 -33.24
C ALA A 226 -0.46 -8.90 -31.87
N GLN A 227 -0.81 -8.25 -30.77
CA GLN A 227 -0.59 -8.76 -29.42
C GLN A 227 -1.43 -10.02 -29.14
N TYR A 228 -2.67 -10.05 -29.60
CA TYR A 228 -3.50 -11.25 -29.51
C TYR A 228 -2.88 -12.43 -30.26
N PHE A 229 -2.41 -12.22 -31.49
CA PHE A 229 -1.73 -13.28 -32.25
C PHE A 229 -0.47 -13.80 -31.55
N LEU A 230 0.34 -12.91 -30.96
CA LEU A 230 1.54 -13.30 -30.21
C LEU A 230 1.22 -14.05 -28.90
N SER A 231 0.03 -13.86 -28.34
CA SER A 231 -0.41 -14.56 -27.13
C SER A 231 -0.84 -16.01 -27.37
N LEU A 232 -1.04 -16.42 -28.63
CA LEU A 232 -1.49 -17.77 -28.98
C LEU A 232 -0.39 -18.81 -28.69
N PRO A 233 -0.69 -19.93 -27.98
CA PRO A 233 0.30 -20.97 -27.67
C PRO A 233 0.94 -21.59 -28.93
N GLU A 234 0.20 -21.69 -30.03
CA GLU A 234 0.67 -22.18 -31.31
C GLU A 234 1.72 -21.27 -31.92
N VAL A 235 1.55 -19.95 -31.74
CA VAL A 235 2.48 -18.94 -32.22
C VAL A 235 3.75 -18.95 -31.39
N GLN A 236 3.63 -18.99 -30.06
CA GLN A 236 4.79 -19.09 -29.16
C GLN A 236 5.68 -20.30 -29.48
N ARG A 237 5.08 -21.45 -29.81
CA ARG A 237 5.83 -22.65 -30.22
C ARG A 237 6.49 -22.53 -31.60
N SER A 238 5.99 -21.63 -32.44
CA SER A 238 6.51 -21.41 -33.79
C SER A 238 7.66 -20.42 -33.83
N LEU A 239 7.84 -19.61 -32.78
CA LEU A 239 8.94 -18.67 -32.65
C LEU A 239 10.29 -19.40 -32.52
N PRO A 240 11.39 -18.83 -33.06
CA PRO A 240 12.74 -19.32 -32.78
C PRO A 240 13.02 -19.29 -31.28
N ARG A 241 13.77 -20.28 -30.77
CA ARG A 241 14.10 -20.35 -29.34
C ARG A 241 15.07 -19.27 -28.86
N ASP A 242 15.80 -18.66 -29.78
CA ASP A 242 16.84 -17.69 -29.47
C ASP A 242 16.34 -16.24 -29.60
N ILE A 243 15.07 -16.03 -29.97
CA ILE A 243 14.49 -14.72 -30.28
C ILE A 243 13.21 -14.46 -29.49
N ALA A 244 13.19 -13.33 -28.78
CA ALA A 244 12.01 -12.77 -28.14
C ALA A 244 11.48 -11.56 -28.93
N LEU A 245 10.16 -11.39 -28.96
CA LEU A 245 9.52 -10.19 -29.47
C LEU A 245 9.00 -9.34 -28.32
N HIS A 246 9.43 -8.08 -28.27
CA HIS A 246 9.02 -7.14 -27.22
C HIS A 246 8.53 -5.82 -27.82
N TRP A 247 7.44 -5.29 -27.28
CA TRP A 247 6.89 -4.01 -27.71
C TRP A 247 7.66 -2.85 -27.08
N GLY A 248 7.91 -1.80 -27.86
CA GLY A 248 8.40 -0.52 -27.35
C GLY A 248 7.28 0.27 -26.67
N THR A 249 7.65 1.09 -25.69
CA THR A 249 6.73 2.01 -24.99
C THR A 249 6.39 3.24 -25.85
N ASP A 250 7.34 3.71 -26.65
CA ASP A 250 7.19 4.91 -27.48
C ASP A 250 6.21 4.74 -28.65
N ILE A 251 5.44 5.80 -28.92
CA ILE A 251 4.56 5.92 -30.08
C ILE A 251 5.24 6.84 -31.10
N VAL A 252 5.52 6.32 -32.28
CA VAL A 252 6.21 7.04 -33.37
C VAL A 252 5.17 7.57 -34.36
N PRO A 253 4.96 8.90 -34.45
CA PRO A 253 4.06 9.47 -35.45
C PRO A 253 4.69 9.45 -36.85
N ARG A 254 3.94 8.99 -37.85
CA ARG A 254 4.32 8.99 -39.27
C ARG A 254 3.15 9.52 -40.11
N GLY A 255 3.19 10.81 -40.42
CA GLY A 255 2.10 11.48 -41.13
C GLY A 255 0.86 11.58 -40.25
N VAL A 256 -0.27 11.03 -40.72
CA VAL A 256 -1.55 11.03 -39.99
C VAL A 256 -1.67 9.81 -39.05
N ARG A 257 -0.83 8.78 -39.26
CA ARG A 257 -0.89 7.52 -38.51
C ARG A 257 0.21 7.47 -37.45
N THR A 258 -0.07 6.75 -36.38
CA THR A 258 0.85 6.51 -35.28
C THR A 258 1.22 5.04 -35.25
N TYR A 259 2.49 4.73 -35.03
CA TYR A 259 3.00 3.37 -35.02
C TYR A 259 3.66 3.05 -33.69
N ARG A 260 3.63 1.78 -33.31
CA ARG A 260 4.43 1.26 -32.19
C ARG A 260 5.51 0.33 -32.73
N GLN A 261 6.70 0.41 -32.14
CA GLN A 261 7.82 -0.44 -32.52
C GLN A 261 7.74 -1.80 -31.84
N LEU A 262 8.02 -2.85 -32.60
CA LEU A 262 8.18 -4.22 -32.14
C LEU A 262 9.65 -4.62 -32.34
N TYR A 263 10.34 -4.86 -31.23
CA TYR A 263 11.76 -5.18 -31.21
C TYR A 263 11.97 -6.69 -31.31
N VAL A 264 12.91 -7.09 -32.16
CA VAL A 264 13.44 -8.46 -32.23
C VAL A 264 14.65 -8.52 -31.31
N LEU A 265 14.54 -9.24 -30.20
CA LEU A 265 15.58 -9.32 -29.16
C LEU A 265 16.08 -10.76 -29.01
N THR A 266 17.25 -10.93 -28.40
CA THR A 266 17.66 -12.25 -27.89
C THR A 266 16.71 -12.73 -26.81
N GLU A 267 16.40 -14.04 -26.78
CA GLU A 267 15.55 -14.63 -25.73
C GLU A 267 16.19 -14.43 -24.35
N GLU A 268 17.45 -14.85 -24.21
CA GLU A 268 18.21 -14.72 -22.96
C GLU A 268 18.72 -13.29 -22.76
N ALA A 269 18.51 -12.76 -21.55
CA ALA A 269 19.15 -11.53 -21.09
C ALA A 269 20.57 -11.82 -20.61
N PHE A 270 21.55 -11.01 -21.03
CA PHE A 270 22.93 -11.17 -20.58
C PHE A 270 23.18 -10.52 -19.21
N LEU A 271 22.28 -9.62 -18.80
CA LEU A 271 22.31 -8.94 -17.51
C LEU A 271 20.88 -8.63 -17.08
N THR A 272 20.60 -8.72 -15.78
CA THR A 272 19.31 -8.34 -15.20
C THR A 272 19.48 -7.28 -14.12
N GLY A 273 18.36 -6.79 -13.59
CA GLY A 273 18.33 -5.74 -12.57
C GLY A 273 18.93 -6.12 -11.21
N ASP A 274 19.26 -7.39 -10.96
CA ASP A 274 19.90 -7.85 -9.72
C ASP A 274 21.31 -7.28 -9.52
N GLN A 275 21.97 -6.90 -10.62
CA GLN A 275 23.30 -6.29 -10.62
C GLN A 275 23.26 -4.76 -10.50
N LEU A 276 22.10 -4.14 -10.26
CA LEU A 276 22.00 -2.70 -10.00
C LEU A 276 22.44 -2.38 -8.57
N GLU A 277 23.29 -1.36 -8.43
CA GLU A 277 23.71 -0.81 -7.13
C GLU A 277 22.97 0.48 -6.81
N THR A 278 22.82 1.37 -7.80
CA THR A 278 22.06 2.62 -7.64
C THR A 278 21.25 2.95 -8.89
N ALA A 279 20.13 3.67 -8.70
CA ALA A 279 19.34 4.26 -9.77
C ALA A 279 18.84 5.64 -9.31
N THR A 280 18.96 6.65 -10.18
CA THR A 280 18.59 8.04 -9.89
C THR A 280 17.88 8.66 -11.08
N ALA A 281 16.80 9.39 -10.81
CA ALA A 281 16.06 10.10 -11.84
C ALA A 281 16.57 11.53 -11.99
N GLU A 282 16.89 11.90 -13.22
CA GLU A 282 17.35 13.24 -13.58
C GLU A 282 16.57 13.74 -14.80
N ARG A 283 16.60 15.06 -15.00
CA ARG A 283 16.12 15.65 -16.24
C ARG A 283 17.33 16.05 -17.07
N ASP A 284 17.40 15.55 -18.30
CA ASP A 284 18.49 15.86 -19.21
C ASP A 284 18.52 17.37 -19.49
N PRO A 285 19.61 18.08 -19.18
CA PRO A 285 19.75 19.51 -19.43
C PRO A 285 19.62 19.90 -20.92
N GLN A 286 19.93 18.98 -21.83
CA GLN A 286 19.99 19.29 -23.26
C GLN A 286 18.63 19.13 -23.96
N PHE A 287 17.94 18.03 -23.68
CA PHE A 287 16.68 17.69 -24.36
C PHE A 287 15.44 17.87 -23.47
N ASN A 288 15.64 18.25 -22.19
CA ASN A 288 14.58 18.40 -21.20
C ASN A 288 13.73 17.11 -21.03
N GLN A 289 14.33 15.95 -21.30
CA GLN A 289 13.71 14.63 -21.20
C GLN A 289 14.00 14.03 -19.83
N SER A 290 13.08 13.24 -19.30
CA SER A 290 13.26 12.52 -18.04
C SER A 290 14.09 11.27 -18.30
N ILE A 291 15.17 11.07 -17.55
CA ILE A 291 16.09 9.95 -17.69
C ILE A 291 16.34 9.29 -16.33
N VAL A 292 16.61 7.99 -16.34
CA VAL A 292 17.04 7.24 -15.14
C VAL A 292 18.49 6.82 -15.34
N ARG A 293 19.40 7.40 -14.56
CA ARG A 293 20.80 6.96 -14.51
C ARG A 293 20.93 5.80 -13.53
N PHE A 294 21.66 4.78 -13.92
CA PHE A 294 21.92 3.64 -13.06
C PHE A 294 23.40 3.31 -13.01
N GLU A 295 23.81 2.72 -11.88
CA GLU A 295 25.14 2.18 -11.66
C GLU A 295 25.02 0.69 -11.36
N LEU A 296 25.83 -0.09 -12.06
CA LEU A 296 25.95 -1.53 -11.89
C LEU A 296 26.99 -1.86 -10.81
N SER A 297 26.79 -3.00 -10.17
CA SER A 297 27.76 -3.60 -9.26
C SER A 297 29.11 -3.82 -9.96
N ARG A 298 30.19 -3.98 -9.19
CA ARG A 298 31.51 -4.31 -9.76
C ARG A 298 31.48 -5.58 -10.63
N ALA A 299 30.61 -6.54 -10.34
CA ALA A 299 30.46 -7.75 -11.14
C ALA A 299 29.71 -7.46 -12.44
N GLY A 300 28.53 -6.82 -12.34
CA GLY A 300 27.72 -6.41 -13.49
C GLY A 300 28.49 -5.49 -14.44
N GLY A 301 29.22 -4.50 -13.94
CA GLY A 301 30.04 -3.61 -14.76
C GLY A 301 31.15 -4.33 -15.55
N ARG A 302 31.75 -5.41 -15.03
CA ARG A 302 32.73 -6.21 -15.78
C ARG A 302 32.07 -7.05 -16.88
N GLU A 303 30.88 -7.55 -16.63
CA GLU A 303 30.08 -8.29 -17.61
C GLU A 303 29.60 -7.36 -18.73
N PHE A 304 29.01 -6.23 -18.36
CA PHE A 304 28.58 -5.17 -19.27
C PHE A 304 29.73 -4.65 -20.13
N SER A 305 30.92 -4.49 -19.55
CA SER A 305 32.12 -4.06 -20.29
C SER A 305 32.65 -5.10 -21.26
N ARG A 306 32.59 -6.39 -20.91
CA ARG A 306 32.94 -7.48 -21.85
C ARG A 306 31.93 -7.55 -23.00
N PHE A 307 30.64 -7.50 -22.67
CA PHE A 307 29.55 -7.61 -23.64
C PHE A 307 29.50 -6.42 -24.61
N SER A 308 29.56 -5.18 -24.10
CA SER A 308 29.60 -3.98 -24.94
C SER A 308 30.85 -3.93 -25.83
N GLY A 309 31.98 -4.45 -25.34
CA GLY A 309 33.23 -4.53 -26.11
C GLY A 309 33.17 -5.44 -27.33
N SER A 310 32.33 -6.48 -27.32
CA SER A 310 32.15 -7.40 -28.47
C SER A 310 30.99 -7.01 -29.39
N ASN A 311 30.12 -6.10 -28.97
CA ASN A 311 28.87 -5.75 -29.65
C ASN A 311 28.80 -4.27 -30.07
N ILE A 312 29.95 -3.65 -30.34
CA ILE A 312 30.02 -2.25 -30.79
C ILE A 312 29.29 -2.11 -32.14
N GLY A 313 28.38 -1.13 -32.23
CA GLY A 313 27.54 -0.87 -33.40
C GLY A 313 26.18 -1.57 -33.36
N ASN A 314 25.96 -2.51 -32.45
CA ASN A 314 24.66 -3.14 -32.24
C ASN A 314 23.78 -2.33 -31.28
N TYR A 315 22.47 -2.53 -31.35
CA TYR A 315 21.51 -1.90 -30.45
C TYR A 315 21.32 -2.74 -29.19
N LEU A 316 21.33 -2.08 -28.04
CA LEU A 316 21.11 -2.68 -26.74
C LEU A 316 19.71 -2.31 -26.26
N ALA A 317 18.82 -3.28 -26.15
CA ALA A 317 17.49 -3.05 -25.60
C ALA A 317 17.50 -3.14 -24.07
N ILE A 318 16.92 -2.12 -23.44
CA ILE A 318 16.63 -2.08 -22.01
C ILE A 318 15.15 -2.41 -21.86
N VAL A 319 14.85 -3.59 -21.31
CA VAL A 319 13.50 -4.13 -21.20
C VAL A 319 13.06 -4.09 -19.75
N LEU A 320 11.88 -3.54 -19.49
CA LEU A 320 11.25 -3.54 -18.18
C LEU A 320 9.88 -4.23 -18.27
N ASP A 321 9.66 -5.26 -17.46
CA ASP A 321 8.40 -6.01 -17.41
C ASP A 321 7.91 -6.49 -18.81
N GLY A 322 8.86 -6.83 -19.69
CA GLY A 322 8.60 -7.28 -21.05
C GLY A 322 8.34 -6.18 -22.08
N GLN A 323 8.50 -4.90 -21.73
CA GLN A 323 8.41 -3.77 -22.66
C GLN A 323 9.78 -3.10 -22.84
N VAL A 324 10.12 -2.74 -24.08
CA VAL A 324 11.37 -2.04 -24.39
C VAL A 324 11.21 -0.56 -24.04
N MET A 325 11.98 -0.11 -23.05
CA MET A 325 12.00 1.28 -22.62
C MET A 325 12.88 2.13 -23.53
N SER A 326 14.08 1.64 -23.84
CA SER A 326 15.00 2.30 -24.76
C SER A 326 15.91 1.29 -25.44
N ALA A 327 16.38 1.64 -26.64
CA ALA A 327 17.29 0.82 -27.42
C ALA A 327 18.46 1.64 -27.99
N PRO A 328 19.41 2.12 -27.17
CA PRO A 328 20.56 2.87 -27.65
C PRO A 328 21.58 2.01 -28.42
N VAL A 329 22.35 2.65 -29.30
CA VAL A 329 23.49 2.02 -30.00
C VAL A 329 24.71 1.96 -29.09
N ILE A 330 25.38 0.81 -29.06
CA ILE A 330 26.66 0.65 -28.35
C ILE A 330 27.77 1.32 -29.16
N GLN A 331 28.18 2.53 -28.76
CA GLN A 331 29.23 3.28 -29.47
C GLN A 331 30.65 2.90 -29.05
N ALA A 332 30.81 2.48 -27.80
CA ALA A 332 32.09 2.12 -27.20
C ALA A 332 31.89 1.09 -26.10
N ARG A 333 32.99 0.58 -25.55
CA ARG A 333 32.96 -0.26 -24.35
C ARG A 333 32.45 0.56 -23.16
N ILE A 334 31.33 0.13 -22.59
CA ILE A 334 30.69 0.81 -21.46
C ILE A 334 31.16 0.18 -20.14
N GLY A 335 31.27 0.99 -19.10
CA GLY A 335 31.65 0.54 -17.76
C GLY A 335 30.44 0.10 -16.94
N ALA A 336 30.41 0.53 -15.67
CA ALA A 336 29.30 0.26 -14.75
C ALA A 336 28.14 1.26 -14.84
N LEU A 337 28.32 2.39 -15.53
CA LEU A 337 27.34 3.46 -15.60
C LEU A 337 26.51 3.36 -16.89
N GLY A 338 25.20 3.54 -16.75
CA GLY A 338 24.26 3.59 -17.87
C GLY A 338 23.13 4.58 -17.63
N GLN A 339 22.33 4.82 -18.67
CA GLN A 339 21.12 5.64 -18.58
C GLN A 339 19.99 4.99 -19.36
N ILE A 340 18.77 5.16 -18.85
CA ILE A 340 17.51 4.75 -19.48
C ILE A 340 16.77 6.03 -19.86
N GLU A 341 16.36 6.12 -21.12
CA GLU A 341 15.55 7.23 -21.62
C GLU A 341 14.07 6.85 -21.49
N MET A 342 13.25 7.73 -20.89
CA MET A 342 11.83 7.46 -20.63
C MET A 342 10.89 7.93 -21.74
N GLY A 343 11.42 8.37 -22.88
CA GLY A 343 10.64 8.95 -23.97
C GLY A 343 10.32 10.44 -23.78
N GLN A 344 9.73 11.05 -24.81
CA GLN A 344 9.37 12.47 -24.80
C GLN A 344 8.04 12.71 -24.07
N GLY A 345 8.01 13.68 -23.15
CA GLY A 345 6.79 14.11 -22.45
C GLY A 345 6.54 13.42 -21.10
N THR A 346 7.36 12.45 -20.72
CA THR A 346 7.23 11.69 -19.48
C THR A 346 7.57 12.57 -18.25
N PRO A 347 6.68 12.67 -17.24
CA PRO A 347 6.93 13.45 -16.02
C PRO A 347 8.19 12.99 -15.28
N LEU A 348 8.88 13.91 -14.58
CA LEU A 348 10.05 13.56 -13.76
C LEU A 348 9.68 12.61 -12.62
N GLU A 349 8.45 12.70 -12.14
CA GLU A 349 7.90 11.87 -11.07
C GLU A 349 7.87 10.39 -11.46
N GLU A 350 7.39 10.06 -12.66
CA GLU A 350 7.38 8.68 -13.15
C GLU A 350 8.80 8.09 -13.29
N ALA A 351 9.78 8.92 -13.67
CA ALA A 351 11.18 8.52 -13.69
C ALA A 351 11.74 8.26 -12.27
N ARG A 352 11.32 9.06 -11.28
CA ARG A 352 11.68 8.84 -9.86
C ARG A 352 11.09 7.55 -9.33
N ASP A 353 9.83 7.30 -9.64
CA ASP A 353 9.14 6.06 -9.25
C ASP A 353 9.86 4.85 -9.84
N LEU A 354 10.20 4.90 -11.14
CA LEU A 354 10.98 3.83 -11.76
C LEU A 354 12.35 3.65 -11.09
N ALA A 355 13.10 4.73 -10.86
CA ALA A 355 14.41 4.66 -10.20
C ALA A 355 14.31 4.02 -8.80
N LEU A 356 13.26 4.35 -8.05
CA LEU A 356 12.95 3.75 -6.76
C LEU A 356 12.72 2.24 -6.89
N VAL A 357 11.83 1.82 -7.80
CA VAL A 357 11.51 0.39 -7.95
C VAL A 357 12.73 -0.42 -8.43
N LEU A 358 13.54 0.15 -9.32
CA LEU A 358 14.79 -0.47 -9.80
C LEU A 358 15.82 -0.67 -8.68
N ARG A 359 15.98 0.31 -7.78
CA ARG A 359 16.92 0.24 -6.65
C ARG A 359 16.48 -0.76 -5.59
N ALA A 360 15.18 -0.88 -5.35
CA ALA A 360 14.65 -1.84 -4.39
C ALA A 360 14.63 -3.29 -4.91
N GLY A 361 14.68 -3.47 -6.24
CA GLY A 361 14.75 -4.76 -6.90
C GLY A 361 13.39 -5.28 -7.42
N ALA A 362 13.48 -6.29 -8.27
CA ALA A 362 12.32 -6.89 -8.94
C ALA A 362 11.56 -7.86 -8.02
N LEU A 363 10.23 -7.88 -8.11
CA LEU A 363 9.41 -8.86 -7.39
C LEU A 363 9.66 -10.27 -7.96
N PRO A 364 9.83 -11.30 -7.11
CA PRO A 364 10.12 -12.67 -7.57
C PRO A 364 8.91 -13.37 -8.20
N ALA A 365 7.71 -12.87 -7.93
CA ALA A 365 6.46 -13.35 -8.47
C ALA A 365 5.47 -12.19 -8.61
N ARG A 366 4.47 -12.35 -9.49
CA ARG A 366 3.35 -11.40 -9.57
C ARG A 366 2.54 -11.44 -8.28
N ILE A 367 2.01 -10.29 -7.89
CA ILE A 367 1.20 -10.14 -6.69
C ILE A 367 -0.18 -9.65 -7.10
N ASN A 368 -1.21 -10.30 -6.57
CA ASN A 368 -2.59 -9.91 -6.74
C ASN A 368 -3.08 -9.17 -5.49
N ILE A 369 -3.84 -8.09 -5.68
CA ILE A 369 -4.51 -7.39 -4.59
C ILE A 369 -5.85 -8.09 -4.34
N ILE A 370 -5.99 -8.70 -3.16
CA ILE A 370 -7.21 -9.39 -2.72
C ILE A 370 -8.21 -8.41 -2.10
N GLU A 371 -7.69 -7.44 -1.34
CA GLU A 371 -8.49 -6.44 -0.67
C GLU A 371 -7.73 -5.11 -0.65
N GLU A 372 -8.46 -4.03 -0.93
CA GLU A 372 -7.96 -2.67 -0.93
C GLU A 372 -8.95 -1.81 -0.12
N ARG A 373 -8.45 -1.14 0.90
CA ARG A 373 -9.21 -0.15 1.66
C ARG A 373 -8.36 1.10 1.80
N THR A 374 -8.89 2.20 1.32
CA THR A 374 -8.24 3.49 1.47
C THR A 374 -9.14 4.45 2.23
N VAL A 375 -8.54 5.16 3.19
CA VAL A 375 -9.23 6.13 4.03
C VAL A 375 -8.56 7.48 3.81
N GLY A 376 -9.32 8.47 3.32
CA GLY A 376 -8.79 9.81 3.12
C GLY A 376 -8.44 10.50 4.44
N PRO A 377 -7.39 11.34 4.50
CA PRO A 377 -6.98 12.05 5.73
C PRO A 377 -8.09 12.91 6.36
N SER A 378 -9.00 13.46 5.54
CA SER A 378 -10.12 14.27 6.02
C SER A 378 -11.14 13.47 6.82
N LEU A 379 -11.40 12.20 6.44
CA LEU A 379 -12.30 11.32 7.20
C LEU A 379 -11.70 10.97 8.57
N GLY A 380 -10.39 10.78 8.62
CA GLY A 380 -9.67 10.55 9.87
C GLY A 380 -9.79 11.74 10.83
N GLN A 381 -9.50 12.95 10.34
CA GLN A 381 -9.60 14.18 11.14
C GLN A 381 -11.01 14.44 11.65
N ASP A 382 -12.03 14.31 10.80
CA ASP A 382 -13.44 14.48 11.20
C ASP A 382 -13.81 13.49 12.33
N SER A 383 -13.29 12.27 12.25
CA SER A 383 -13.56 11.23 13.24
C SER A 383 -12.80 11.48 14.55
N ILE A 384 -11.59 12.03 14.49
CA ILE A 384 -10.84 12.51 15.67
C ILE A 384 -11.66 13.60 16.37
N ASP A 385 -12.09 14.63 15.64
CA ASP A 385 -12.76 15.79 16.22
C ASP A 385 -14.09 15.39 16.88
N GLN A 386 -14.88 14.54 16.22
CA GLN A 386 -16.13 14.00 16.77
C GLN A 386 -15.87 13.08 17.97
N GLY A 387 -14.82 12.23 17.91
CA GLY A 387 -14.45 11.34 19.00
C GLY A 387 -14.00 12.09 20.25
N VAL A 388 -13.16 13.11 20.09
CA VAL A 388 -12.73 13.99 21.19
C VAL A 388 -13.92 14.74 21.78
N LEU A 389 -14.81 15.29 20.94
CA LEU A 389 -16.02 15.96 21.40
C LEU A 389 -16.91 15.01 22.22
N ALA A 390 -17.17 13.80 21.73
CA ALA A 390 -17.95 12.79 22.43
C ALA A 390 -17.30 12.38 23.77
N GLY A 391 -15.98 12.20 23.79
CA GLY A 391 -15.23 11.88 25.00
C GLY A 391 -15.27 13.00 26.03
N VAL A 392 -15.13 14.26 25.62
CA VAL A 392 -15.21 15.42 26.53
C VAL A 392 -16.61 15.57 27.10
N VAL A 393 -17.65 15.49 26.27
CA VAL A 393 -19.05 15.58 26.71
C VAL A 393 -19.40 14.44 27.66
N GLY A 394 -19.03 13.20 27.31
CA GLY A 394 -19.23 12.03 28.18
C GLY A 394 -18.52 12.17 29.52
N THR A 395 -17.25 12.58 29.52
CA THR A 395 -16.48 12.82 30.74
C THR A 395 -17.12 13.92 31.60
N LEU A 396 -17.59 15.02 31.00
CA LEU A 396 -18.25 16.11 31.72
C LEU A 396 -19.53 15.64 32.43
N ILE A 397 -20.37 14.85 31.76
CA ILE A 397 -21.60 14.29 32.33
C ILE A 397 -21.27 13.42 33.54
N VAL A 398 -20.25 12.55 33.41
CA VAL A 398 -19.81 11.68 34.50
C VAL A 398 -19.27 12.50 35.68
N VAL A 399 -18.46 13.53 35.42
CA VAL A 399 -17.95 14.44 36.46
C VAL A 399 -19.10 15.13 37.21
N VAL A 400 -20.09 15.67 36.49
CA VAL A 400 -21.26 16.33 37.10
C VAL A 400 -22.05 15.35 37.95
N MET A 401 -22.29 14.14 37.45
CA MET A 401 -23.02 13.10 38.17
C MET A 401 -22.28 12.66 39.45
N MET A 402 -20.96 12.47 39.37
CA MET A 402 -20.14 12.09 40.52
C MET A 402 -20.11 13.16 41.61
N ILE A 403 -19.93 14.43 41.22
CA ILE A 403 -19.94 15.54 42.19
C ILE A 403 -21.34 15.74 42.76
N GLY A 404 -22.39 15.61 41.94
CA GLY A 404 -23.77 15.77 42.37
C GLY A 404 -24.23 14.70 43.37
N TYR A 405 -23.98 13.42 43.07
CA TYR A 405 -24.43 12.30 43.88
C TYR A 405 -23.53 12.05 45.11
N TYR A 406 -22.21 12.03 44.91
CA TYR A 406 -21.23 11.67 45.96
C TYR A 406 -20.54 12.87 46.62
N ARG A 407 -20.89 14.12 46.23
CA ARG A 407 -20.41 15.36 46.87
C ARG A 407 -18.89 15.40 46.99
N MET A 408 -18.34 15.41 48.23
CA MET A 408 -16.89 15.47 48.45
C MET A 408 -16.18 14.20 47.99
N ALA A 409 -16.74 13.02 48.22
CA ALA A 409 -16.18 11.77 47.68
C ALA A 409 -16.12 11.80 46.14
N GLY A 410 -17.16 12.37 45.52
CA GLY A 410 -17.21 12.65 44.09
C GLY A 410 -16.06 13.53 43.61
N THR A 411 -15.77 14.65 44.28
CA THR A 411 -14.64 15.52 43.92
C THR A 411 -13.27 14.82 44.01
N LEU A 412 -13.10 13.93 45.00
CA LEU A 412 -11.87 13.14 45.13
C LEU A 412 -11.74 12.11 43.99
N ALA A 413 -12.83 11.46 43.58
CA ALA A 413 -12.86 10.57 42.43
C ALA A 413 -12.53 11.31 41.13
N VAL A 414 -13.07 12.52 40.92
CA VAL A 414 -12.75 13.34 39.74
C VAL A 414 -11.26 13.70 39.69
N GLY A 415 -10.65 14.02 40.84
CA GLY A 415 -9.20 14.21 40.91
C GLY A 415 -8.41 12.95 40.53
N ALA A 416 -8.87 11.77 40.97
CA ALA A 416 -8.24 10.49 40.63
C ALA A 416 -8.44 10.13 39.15
N LEU A 417 -9.58 10.53 38.57
CA LEU A 417 -9.85 10.37 37.14
C LEU A 417 -8.85 11.17 36.28
N GLY A 418 -8.47 12.39 36.71
CA GLY A 418 -7.43 13.17 36.02
C GLY A 418 -6.06 12.46 36.03
N VAL A 419 -5.67 11.87 37.17
CA VAL A 419 -4.45 11.06 37.26
C VAL A 419 -4.55 9.82 36.36
N TYR A 420 -5.72 9.18 36.34
CA TYR A 420 -5.99 8.01 35.50
C TYR A 420 -5.82 8.30 34.01
N VAL A 421 -6.38 9.40 33.50
CA VAL A 421 -6.21 9.78 32.08
C VAL A 421 -4.74 9.96 31.73
N LEU A 422 -3.96 10.60 32.61
CA LEU A 422 -2.50 10.75 32.42
C LEU A 422 -1.78 9.39 32.39
N LEU A 423 -2.18 8.44 33.24
CA LEU A 423 -1.60 7.09 33.24
C LEU A 423 -1.91 6.32 31.96
N ILE A 424 -3.12 6.46 31.40
CA ILE A 424 -3.45 5.87 30.10
C ILE A 424 -2.57 6.46 28.99
N LEU A 425 -2.55 7.78 28.87
CA LEU A 425 -1.81 8.45 27.80
C LEU A 425 -0.30 8.15 27.90
N GLY A 426 0.27 8.23 29.10
CA GLY A 426 1.67 7.88 29.33
C GLY A 426 1.96 6.39 29.13
N GLY A 427 1.01 5.50 29.45
CA GLY A 427 1.14 4.06 29.21
C GLY A 427 1.11 3.70 27.73
N MET A 428 0.27 4.36 26.93
CA MET A 428 0.26 4.18 25.48
C MET A 428 1.56 4.70 24.85
N ALA A 429 2.02 5.89 25.25
CA ALA A 429 3.28 6.46 24.79
C ALA A 429 4.48 5.57 25.14
N ALA A 430 4.50 4.97 26.34
CA ALA A 430 5.59 4.10 26.78
C ALA A 430 5.67 2.75 26.03
N MET A 431 4.61 2.35 25.33
CA MET A 431 4.53 1.10 24.58
C MET A 431 4.48 1.31 23.06
N ASP A 432 4.65 2.55 22.59
CA ASP A 432 4.45 2.95 21.19
C ASP A 432 3.13 2.43 20.61
N ALA A 433 2.07 2.45 21.44
CA ALA A 433 0.77 1.91 21.08
C ALA A 433 0.07 2.82 20.07
N THR A 434 -0.50 2.22 19.02
CA THR A 434 -1.26 2.93 17.99
C THR A 434 -2.67 3.29 18.49
N LEU A 435 -3.02 4.57 18.41
CA LEU A 435 -4.36 5.07 18.68
C LEU A 435 -5.21 4.96 17.42
N THR A 436 -6.24 4.14 17.44
CA THR A 436 -7.19 3.95 16.33
C THR A 436 -8.57 4.52 16.66
N LEU A 437 -9.49 4.57 15.70
CA LEU A 437 -10.89 4.97 15.97
C LEU A 437 -11.54 4.09 17.05
N PRO A 438 -11.52 2.75 16.91
CA PRO A 438 -11.90 1.87 18.00
C PRO A 438 -11.11 2.13 19.28
N GLY A 439 -9.80 2.39 19.19
CA GLY A 439 -8.95 2.75 20.33
C GLY A 439 -9.48 3.94 21.15
N MET A 440 -9.94 5.02 20.48
CA MET A 440 -10.59 6.14 21.16
C MET A 440 -11.87 5.70 21.89
N ALA A 441 -12.69 4.84 21.28
CA ALA A 441 -13.85 4.26 21.95
C ALA A 441 -13.45 3.43 23.18
N GLY A 442 -12.30 2.73 23.12
CA GLY A 442 -11.70 2.03 24.26
C GLY A 442 -11.33 2.98 25.41
N ILE A 443 -10.74 4.14 25.10
CA ILE A 443 -10.46 5.18 26.10
C ILE A 443 -11.76 5.69 26.72
N ILE A 444 -12.77 6.02 25.92
CA ILE A 444 -14.08 6.51 26.42
C ILE A 444 -14.76 5.45 27.30
N LEU A 445 -14.77 4.20 26.87
CA LEU A 445 -15.32 3.08 27.64
C LEU A 445 -14.58 2.90 28.97
N SER A 446 -13.24 2.96 28.93
CA SER A 446 -12.42 2.78 30.11
C SER A 446 -12.58 3.91 31.14
N ILE A 447 -12.83 5.15 30.70
CA ILE A 447 -13.22 6.27 31.58
C ILE A 447 -14.49 5.92 32.38
N GLY A 448 -15.50 5.33 31.72
CA GLY A 448 -16.72 4.87 32.40
C GLY A 448 -16.43 3.80 33.45
N MET A 449 -15.63 2.79 33.10
CA MET A 449 -15.23 1.72 34.02
C MET A 449 -14.36 2.21 35.19
N ALA A 450 -13.51 3.21 34.96
CA ALA A 450 -12.70 3.82 36.02
C ALA A 450 -13.56 4.51 37.08
N VAL A 451 -14.69 5.08 36.67
CA VAL A 451 -15.66 5.68 37.60
C VAL A 451 -16.51 4.61 38.28
N ASP A 452 -16.90 3.54 37.59
CA ASP A 452 -17.62 2.40 38.17
C ASP A 452 -16.88 1.78 39.38
N ALA A 453 -15.56 1.60 39.26
CA ALA A 453 -14.74 1.12 40.38
C ALA A 453 -14.81 2.06 41.60
N ASN A 454 -14.88 3.38 41.39
CA ASN A 454 -15.05 4.34 42.48
C ASN A 454 -16.46 4.29 43.09
N VAL A 455 -17.50 4.09 42.27
CA VAL A 455 -18.90 3.92 42.72
C VAL A 455 -19.03 2.70 43.65
N LEU A 456 -18.49 1.54 43.26
CA LEU A 456 -18.47 0.32 44.09
C LEU A 456 -17.81 0.56 45.45
N ILE A 457 -16.68 1.29 45.47
CA ILE A 457 -16.01 1.66 46.72
C ILE A 457 -16.90 2.57 47.57
N PHE A 458 -17.56 3.56 46.97
CA PHE A 458 -18.35 4.55 47.69
C PHE A 458 -19.61 3.96 48.31
N GLU A 459 -20.32 3.11 47.57
CA GLU A 459 -21.48 2.39 48.12
C GLU A 459 -21.03 1.45 49.25
N ARG A 460 -19.92 0.72 49.09
CA ARG A 460 -19.41 -0.14 50.16
C ARG A 460 -19.02 0.66 51.41
N ILE A 461 -18.44 1.85 51.26
CA ILE A 461 -18.15 2.76 52.39
C ILE A 461 -19.45 3.23 53.04
N ARG A 462 -20.48 3.58 52.26
CA ARG A 462 -21.79 4.01 52.77
C ARG A 462 -22.47 2.89 53.57
N GLU A 463 -22.43 1.65 53.09
CA GLU A 463 -22.92 0.46 53.82
C GLU A 463 -22.22 0.28 55.18
N GLU A 464 -20.89 0.41 55.23
CA GLU A 464 -20.15 0.25 56.50
C GLU A 464 -20.39 1.42 57.47
N LEU A 465 -20.68 2.63 56.96
CA LEU A 465 -21.09 3.78 57.78
C LEU A 465 -22.51 3.59 58.35
N GLU A 466 -23.44 3.08 57.57
CA GLU A 466 -24.80 2.75 58.01
C GLU A 466 -24.81 1.62 59.05
N ALA A 467 -23.86 0.69 58.96
CA ALA A 467 -23.60 -0.32 59.99
C ALA A 467 -23.02 0.26 61.31
N GLY A 468 -22.82 1.59 61.39
CA GLY A 468 -22.42 2.28 62.61
C GLY A 468 -20.91 2.26 62.90
N ARG A 469 -20.08 1.90 61.91
CA ARG A 469 -18.62 1.89 62.10
C ARG A 469 -18.05 3.30 62.12
N ALA A 470 -16.94 3.47 62.83
CA ALA A 470 -16.21 4.73 62.84
C ALA A 470 -15.74 5.12 61.44
N THR A 471 -15.79 6.41 61.12
CA THR A 471 -15.52 6.99 59.80
C THR A 471 -14.25 6.46 59.11
N ARG A 472 -13.13 6.34 59.84
CA ARG A 472 -11.87 5.83 59.27
C ARG A 472 -11.89 4.32 59.03
N THR A 473 -12.48 3.56 59.96
CA THR A 473 -12.62 2.11 59.83
C THR A 473 -13.56 1.73 58.70
N ALA A 474 -14.67 2.47 58.54
CA ALA A 474 -15.62 2.28 57.45
C ALA A 474 -14.95 2.48 56.08
N VAL A 475 -14.07 3.48 55.94
CA VAL A 475 -13.29 3.67 54.70
C VAL A 475 -12.33 2.52 54.47
N ASP A 476 -11.54 2.13 55.47
CA ASP A 476 -10.57 1.04 55.28
C ASP A 476 -11.25 -0.29 54.95
N GLU A 477 -12.35 -0.63 55.61
CA GLU A 477 -13.12 -1.84 55.31
C GLU A 477 -13.87 -1.75 53.99
N GLY A 478 -14.42 -0.58 53.65
CA GLY A 478 -15.06 -0.36 52.35
C GLY A 478 -14.11 -0.66 51.18
N PHE A 479 -12.86 -0.18 51.25
CA PHE A 479 -11.84 -0.49 50.25
C PHE A 479 -11.45 -1.98 50.23
N VAL A 480 -11.37 -2.65 51.38
CA VAL A 480 -11.02 -4.08 51.46
C VAL A 480 -12.14 -4.95 50.88
N ASN A 481 -13.39 -4.63 51.21
CA ASN A 481 -14.56 -5.41 50.80
C ASN A 481 -14.92 -5.16 49.33
N ALA A 482 -14.69 -3.95 48.80
CA ALA A 482 -14.88 -3.67 47.37
C ALA A 482 -13.80 -4.28 46.47
N LEU A 483 -12.62 -4.60 47.03
CA LEU A 483 -11.46 -5.05 46.24
C LEU A 483 -11.73 -6.34 45.44
N SER A 484 -12.44 -7.31 46.02
CA SER A 484 -12.74 -8.57 45.33
C SER A 484 -13.59 -8.35 44.08
N ALA A 485 -14.65 -7.55 44.18
CA ALA A 485 -15.53 -7.23 43.06
C ALA A 485 -14.81 -6.43 41.95
N ILE A 486 -13.95 -5.47 42.34
CA ILE A 486 -13.17 -4.66 41.39
C ILE A 486 -12.13 -5.53 40.66
N VAL A 487 -11.44 -6.40 41.39
CA VAL A 487 -10.47 -7.34 40.81
C VAL A 487 -11.18 -8.27 39.82
N ASP A 488 -12.33 -8.84 40.20
CA ASP A 488 -13.07 -9.80 39.37
C ASP A 488 -13.56 -9.19 38.05
N SER A 489 -14.19 -8.01 38.11
CA SER A 489 -14.67 -7.27 36.92
C SER A 489 -13.52 -6.88 35.98
N ASN A 490 -12.42 -6.35 36.52
CA ASN A 490 -11.26 -5.93 35.72
C ASN A 490 -10.51 -7.13 35.12
N ILE A 491 -10.32 -8.22 35.86
CA ILE A 491 -9.65 -9.43 35.32
C ILE A 491 -10.48 -10.01 34.18
N THR A 492 -11.80 -10.12 34.34
CA THR A 492 -12.68 -10.64 33.29
C THR A 492 -12.56 -9.80 32.01
N THR A 493 -12.59 -8.47 32.15
CA THR A 493 -12.46 -7.55 31.01
C THR A 493 -11.05 -7.57 30.40
N LEU A 494 -10.01 -7.73 31.22
CA LEU A 494 -8.63 -7.84 30.76
C LEU A 494 -8.41 -9.13 29.96
N ILE A 495 -9.04 -10.24 30.35
CA ILE A 495 -9.01 -11.50 29.59
C ILE A 495 -9.64 -11.27 28.21
N THR A 496 -10.79 -10.59 28.13
CA THR A 496 -11.39 -10.22 26.84
C THR A 496 -10.45 -9.35 26.00
N GLY A 497 -9.83 -8.33 26.62
CA GLY A 497 -8.81 -7.51 25.96
C GLY A 497 -7.64 -8.33 25.41
N LEU A 498 -7.13 -9.29 26.17
CA LEU A 498 -6.04 -10.16 25.74
C LEU A 498 -6.43 -11.06 24.55
N VAL A 499 -7.65 -11.60 24.55
CA VAL A 499 -8.17 -12.39 23.43
C VAL A 499 -8.29 -11.51 22.18
N LEU A 500 -8.83 -10.30 22.31
CA LEU A 500 -8.92 -9.34 21.19
C LEU A 500 -7.54 -8.92 20.69
N TYR A 501 -6.54 -8.81 21.57
CA TYR A 501 -5.17 -8.49 21.17
C TYR A 501 -4.51 -9.62 20.38
N GLN A 502 -4.74 -10.88 20.78
CA GLN A 502 -4.12 -12.05 20.15
C GLN A 502 -4.76 -12.41 18.80
N PHE A 503 -6.07 -12.24 18.66
CA PHE A 503 -6.83 -12.67 17.47
C PHE A 503 -7.36 -11.51 16.62
N GLY A 504 -7.39 -10.29 17.16
CA GLY A 504 -7.82 -9.10 16.42
C GLY A 504 -6.75 -8.60 15.46
N THR A 505 -7.19 -8.07 14.31
CA THR A 505 -6.33 -7.44 13.31
C THR A 505 -6.55 -5.92 13.27
N GLY A 506 -5.51 -5.19 12.86
CA GLY A 506 -5.52 -3.74 12.64
C GLY A 506 -6.24 -2.94 13.75
N PRO A 507 -7.39 -2.29 13.48
CA PRO A 507 -8.09 -1.43 14.44
C PRO A 507 -8.56 -2.11 15.73
N VAL A 508 -8.95 -3.39 15.66
CA VAL A 508 -9.45 -4.15 16.82
C VAL A 508 -8.33 -4.41 17.82
N ARG A 509 -7.11 -4.61 17.33
CA ARG A 509 -5.93 -4.78 18.17
C ARG A 509 -5.58 -3.47 18.90
N GLY A 510 -5.72 -2.32 18.23
CA GLY A 510 -5.60 -1.00 18.87
C GLY A 510 -6.61 -0.79 20.00
N PHE A 511 -7.88 -1.16 19.78
CA PHE A 511 -8.90 -1.18 20.84
C PHE A 511 -8.51 -2.08 22.01
N ALA A 512 -8.00 -3.28 21.73
CA ALA A 512 -7.59 -4.22 22.77
C ALA A 512 -6.44 -3.68 23.65
N VAL A 513 -5.44 -3.02 23.05
CA VAL A 513 -4.31 -2.42 23.78
C VAL A 513 -4.79 -1.25 24.65
N THR A 514 -5.55 -0.31 24.08
CA THR A 514 -6.08 0.84 24.81
C THR A 514 -6.97 0.42 25.98
N LEU A 515 -7.85 -0.57 25.76
CA LEU A 515 -8.70 -1.14 26.80
C LEU A 515 -7.87 -1.80 27.91
N SER A 516 -6.85 -2.60 27.56
CA SER A 516 -6.01 -3.31 28.54
C SER A 516 -5.19 -2.35 29.40
N ILE A 517 -4.56 -1.35 28.79
CA ILE A 517 -3.85 -0.28 29.50
C ILE A 517 -4.83 0.49 30.40
N GLY A 518 -6.02 0.80 29.88
CA GLY A 518 -7.06 1.48 30.62
C GLY A 518 -7.55 0.73 31.85
N ILE A 519 -7.70 -0.60 31.76
CA ILE A 519 -8.10 -1.44 32.90
C ILE A 519 -7.00 -1.45 33.98
N ILE A 520 -5.73 -1.60 33.58
CA ILE A 520 -4.60 -1.60 34.52
C ILE A 520 -4.47 -0.24 35.20
N ALA A 521 -4.56 0.85 34.43
CA ALA A 521 -4.52 2.21 34.96
C ALA A 521 -5.70 2.50 35.90
N SER A 522 -6.90 2.02 35.56
CA SER A 522 -8.12 2.16 36.36
C SER A 522 -7.95 1.47 37.71
N PHE A 523 -7.44 0.25 37.70
CA PHE A 523 -7.17 -0.52 38.91
C PHE A 523 -6.20 0.19 39.86
N VAL A 524 -5.08 0.70 39.33
CA VAL A 524 -4.11 1.49 40.10
C VAL A 524 -4.73 2.78 40.62
N SER A 525 -5.52 3.47 39.80
CA SER A 525 -6.18 4.72 40.20
C SER A 525 -7.17 4.49 41.34
N ALA A 526 -8.12 3.55 41.18
CA ALA A 526 -9.16 3.29 42.17
C ALA A 526 -8.59 2.81 43.52
N ILE A 527 -7.69 1.84 43.51
CA ILE A 527 -7.20 1.22 44.76
C ILE A 527 -6.11 2.06 45.43
N TYR A 528 -5.24 2.67 44.62
CA TYR A 528 -4.09 3.40 45.15
C TYR A 528 -4.33 4.90 45.24
N VAL A 529 -4.73 5.55 44.14
CA VAL A 529 -4.84 7.02 44.06
C VAL A 529 -6.07 7.51 44.83
N THR A 530 -7.27 6.98 44.55
CA THR A 530 -8.50 7.37 45.24
C THR A 530 -8.38 7.14 46.75
N LYS A 531 -7.88 5.98 47.19
CA LYS A 531 -7.64 5.73 48.61
C LYS A 531 -6.62 6.69 49.23
N THR A 532 -5.59 7.10 48.49
CA THR A 532 -4.63 8.09 48.98
C THR A 532 -5.31 9.44 49.18
N PHE A 533 -6.14 9.88 48.24
CA PHE A 533 -6.91 11.12 48.36
C PHE A 533 -7.91 11.09 49.53
N PHE A 534 -8.59 9.96 49.75
CA PHE A 534 -9.45 9.77 50.93
C PHE A 534 -8.68 9.88 52.25
N LEU A 535 -7.51 9.25 52.34
CA LEU A 535 -6.70 9.32 53.56
C LEU A 535 -6.17 10.74 53.83
N ILE A 536 -5.80 11.50 52.80
CA ILE A 536 -5.43 12.91 52.91
C ILE A 536 -6.61 13.73 53.43
N TYR A 537 -7.80 13.53 52.86
CA TYR A 537 -9.02 14.21 53.32
C TYR A 537 -9.36 13.90 54.79
N LEU A 538 -9.13 12.66 55.23
CA LEU A 538 -9.37 12.22 56.60
C LEU A 538 -8.31 12.67 57.62
N MET A 539 -7.16 13.21 57.19
CA MET A 539 -6.16 13.77 58.11
C MET A 539 -6.64 15.06 58.77
N GLY A 540 -7.46 15.85 58.09
CA GLY A 540 -7.98 17.12 58.59
C GLY A 540 -9.22 17.01 59.48
N LYS A 541 -9.81 15.81 59.63
CA LYS A 541 -11.07 15.56 60.34
C LYS A 541 -10.89 14.67 61.57
N LYS A 542 -11.72 14.90 62.60
CA LYS A 542 -11.78 14.02 63.79
C LYS A 542 -12.47 12.70 63.41
N ALA A 543 -12.18 11.64 64.16
CA ALA A 543 -12.63 10.26 63.86
C ALA A 543 -14.17 10.08 63.78
N SER A 544 -14.94 11.03 64.30
CA SER A 544 -16.41 11.05 64.33
C SER A 544 -17.05 12.07 63.38
N ASP A 545 -16.27 12.84 62.61
CA ASP A 545 -16.85 13.82 61.70
C ASP A 545 -17.52 13.09 60.51
N PRO A 546 -18.72 13.52 60.09
CA PRO A 546 -19.39 12.92 58.95
C PRO A 546 -18.56 13.14 57.67
N ILE A 547 -18.44 12.07 56.88
CA ILE A 547 -17.98 12.16 55.49
C ILE A 547 -19.20 12.54 54.65
N SER A 548 -19.00 13.49 53.75
CA SER A 548 -19.97 13.79 52.70
C SER A 548 -19.75 12.80 51.56
N ILE A 549 -20.44 11.65 51.61
CA ILE A 549 -20.44 10.59 50.59
C ILE A 549 -21.86 10.27 50.14
#